data_AF-A0A4Q5C957-F1
#
_entry.id   AF-A0A4Q5C957-F1
#
_cell.length_a   1.000
_cell.length_b   1.000
_cell.length_c   1.000
_cell.angle_alpha   90.00
_cell.angle_beta   90.00
_cell.angle_gamma   90.00
#
_symmetry.space_group_name_H-M   'P 1'
#
loop_
_entity.id
_entity.type
_entity.pdbx_description
1 polymer ?
#
loop_
_entity_poly.entity_id
_entity_poly.type
_entity_poly.pdbx_seq_one_letter_code
_entity_poly.pdbx_strand_id
1 'polypeptide(L)'
;MSDVMTVRKSWNRKDITGQTFGYLTAIGYDHFDGKSSYWKFRCKCGNTVIRSLKKLREAKTPSCGCYAEEIKAEAKRRRDEKESKSKYYHENAKCNRNLEGNKIGKLKVIKLLSEKSGIDAEYLCRCDCGNAVIKKQKYLINTSNNHSCGCGRKNAACRDKSRNRLLGIYRNMIYRCYNKNSSSYKYYGEKGITVNKIWLGDNGFEKFYQWAIHNGYNDELTIDRINPNGNYTPENCRWADAETQANNKTNNIHVQYEDEVMTLSEFCRKLGLDYKMSRLIIQNDCVFSGEYIEKILQKKTNPPPIVKIEVKNELKNIENFIAKIFKAPPIYFYGSKFQIKSVENFTPILNRF
;
A
#
# COMPACT_ATOMS: atom_id res chain seq x y z
N MET A 1 74.67 -59.97 -39.01
CA MET A 1 74.82 -58.91 -37.99
C MET A 1 73.96 -57.74 -38.39
N SER A 2 72.86 -57.50 -37.67
CA SER A 2 72.27 -56.19 -37.34
C SER A 2 70.77 -56.36 -37.08
N ASP A 3 70.43 -56.81 -35.86
CA ASP A 3 69.06 -56.78 -35.37
C ASP A 3 68.84 -55.45 -34.64
N VAL A 4 68.08 -54.55 -35.27
CA VAL A 4 67.74 -53.23 -34.75
C VAL A 4 66.52 -53.37 -33.84
N MET A 5 66.74 -53.65 -32.55
CA MET A 5 65.68 -53.48 -31.55
C MET A 5 65.61 -52.02 -31.11
N THR A 6 64.64 -51.33 -31.68
CA THR A 6 64.30 -49.93 -31.42
C THR A 6 63.92 -49.74 -29.94
N VAL A 7 64.69 -48.91 -29.24
CA VAL A 7 64.36 -48.35 -27.92
C VAL A 7 63.03 -47.60 -28.03
N ARG A 8 61.94 -48.13 -27.44
CA ARG A 8 60.66 -47.43 -27.36
C ARG A 8 60.76 -46.27 -26.38
N LYS A 9 60.72 -45.04 -26.93
CA LYS A 9 60.71 -43.74 -26.26
C LYS A 9 59.80 -43.72 -25.02
N SER A 10 60.37 -43.34 -23.88
CA SER A 10 59.64 -43.06 -22.63
C SER A 10 58.74 -41.84 -22.81
N TRP A 11 57.42 -42.03 -22.79
CA TRP A 11 56.48 -40.93 -22.73
C TRP A 11 56.58 -40.24 -21.37
N ASN A 12 56.95 -38.96 -21.36
CA ASN A 12 56.95 -38.08 -20.18
C ASN A 12 55.55 -38.05 -19.55
N ARG A 13 55.30 -38.87 -18.53
CA ARG A 13 54.04 -38.84 -17.79
C ARG A 13 54.10 -37.66 -16.83
N LYS A 14 53.25 -36.66 -17.05
CA LYS A 14 53.13 -35.49 -16.17
C LYS A 14 52.88 -35.97 -14.73
N ASP A 15 53.81 -35.66 -13.83
CA ASP A 15 53.63 -35.91 -12.41
C ASP A 15 52.52 -35.00 -11.86
N ILE A 16 51.59 -35.60 -11.12
CA ILE A 16 50.46 -34.90 -10.50
C ILE A 16 50.52 -34.97 -8.97
N THR A 17 51.61 -35.48 -8.40
CA THR A 17 51.80 -35.57 -6.95
C THR A 17 51.56 -34.20 -6.31
N GLY A 18 50.78 -34.17 -5.24
CA GLY A 18 50.34 -32.94 -4.55
C GLY A 18 49.08 -32.29 -5.14
N GLN A 19 48.60 -32.67 -6.33
CA GLN A 19 47.36 -32.10 -6.88
C GLN A 19 46.11 -32.66 -6.18
N THR A 20 45.15 -31.78 -5.96
CA THR A 20 43.88 -32.08 -5.28
C THR A 20 42.71 -32.21 -6.27
N PHE A 21 41.91 -33.25 -6.14
CA PHE A 21 40.70 -33.52 -6.91
C PHE A 21 39.55 -33.80 -5.94
N GLY A 22 38.70 -32.80 -5.69
CA GLY A 22 37.67 -32.88 -4.66
C GLY A 22 38.29 -33.08 -3.27
N TYR A 23 37.97 -34.21 -2.63
CA TYR A 23 38.51 -34.60 -1.32
C TYR A 23 39.79 -35.45 -1.40
N LEU A 24 40.32 -35.70 -2.59
CA LEU A 24 41.46 -36.58 -2.83
C LEU A 24 42.71 -35.79 -3.21
N THR A 25 43.84 -36.04 -2.54
CA THR A 25 45.15 -35.46 -2.86
C THR A 25 46.06 -36.54 -3.43
N ALA A 26 46.65 -36.33 -4.61
CA ALA A 26 47.54 -37.29 -5.24
C ALA A 26 48.83 -37.45 -4.41
N ILE A 27 49.17 -38.67 -4.04
CA ILE A 27 50.38 -38.99 -3.25
C ILE A 27 51.43 -39.77 -4.04
N GLY A 28 51.08 -40.32 -5.21
CA GLY A 28 52.07 -40.96 -6.08
C GLY A 28 51.44 -41.76 -7.21
N TYR A 29 52.26 -42.05 -8.22
CA TYR A 29 51.90 -42.91 -9.34
C TYR A 29 51.74 -44.37 -8.87
N ASP A 30 50.80 -45.10 -9.49
CA ASP A 30 50.57 -46.51 -9.19
C ASP A 30 50.90 -47.41 -10.40
N HIS A 31 49.99 -47.50 -11.37
CA HIS A 31 50.18 -48.32 -12.57
C HIS A 31 49.45 -47.75 -13.79
N PHE A 32 49.62 -48.38 -14.96
CA PHE A 32 48.94 -48.04 -16.21
C PHE A 32 48.39 -49.31 -16.83
N ASP A 33 47.10 -49.33 -17.10
CA ASP A 33 46.36 -50.52 -17.55
C ASP A 33 46.28 -50.65 -19.08
N GLY A 34 47.09 -49.89 -19.82
CA GLY A 34 47.00 -49.80 -21.29
C GLY A 34 46.06 -48.69 -21.77
N LYS A 35 45.15 -48.18 -20.92
CA LYS A 35 44.14 -47.16 -21.29
C LYS A 35 44.22 -45.89 -20.44
N SER A 36 44.63 -45.96 -19.18
CA SER A 36 44.67 -44.82 -18.28
C SER A 36 45.73 -44.98 -17.19
N SER A 37 46.28 -43.86 -16.73
CA SER A 37 47.19 -43.82 -15.58
C SER A 37 46.39 -43.81 -14.27
N TYR A 38 46.77 -44.72 -13.36
CA TYR A 38 46.24 -44.82 -12.00
C TYR A 38 47.22 -44.19 -11.02
N TRP A 39 46.65 -43.52 -10.04
CA TRP A 39 47.38 -42.77 -9.03
C TRP A 39 46.81 -43.12 -7.66
N LYS A 40 47.70 -43.17 -6.66
CA LYS A 40 47.35 -43.25 -5.24
C LYS A 40 46.95 -41.86 -4.78
N PHE A 41 45.83 -41.78 -4.07
CA PHE A 41 45.34 -40.55 -3.46
C PHE A 41 45.12 -40.73 -1.97
N ARG A 42 45.46 -39.72 -1.18
CA ARG A 42 45.03 -39.59 0.22
C ARG A 42 43.77 -38.76 0.27
N CYS A 43 42.71 -39.31 0.84
CA CYS A 43 41.47 -38.58 1.05
C CYS A 43 41.54 -37.75 2.33
N LYS A 44 40.76 -36.66 2.41
CA LYS A 44 40.54 -35.90 3.65
C LYS A 44 40.05 -36.78 4.81
N CYS A 45 39.37 -37.89 4.50
CA CYS A 45 38.94 -38.91 5.46
C CYS A 45 40.09 -39.71 6.11
N GLY A 46 41.34 -39.53 5.65
CA GLY A 46 42.52 -40.31 6.09
C GLY A 46 42.80 -41.53 5.22
N ASN A 47 41.77 -42.13 4.60
CA ASN A 47 41.94 -43.33 3.76
C ASN A 47 42.66 -43.03 2.44
N THR A 48 43.40 -44.03 1.96
CA THR A 48 44.04 -44.01 0.65
C THR A 48 43.25 -44.79 -0.38
N VAL A 49 43.11 -44.25 -1.59
CA VAL A 49 42.41 -44.90 -2.71
C VAL A 49 43.22 -44.78 -4.00
N ILE A 50 43.14 -45.80 -4.85
CA ILE A 50 43.75 -45.79 -6.18
C ILE A 50 42.66 -45.48 -7.20
N ARG A 51 42.86 -44.44 -8.03
CA ARG A 51 41.88 -44.04 -9.07
C ARG A 51 42.59 -43.59 -10.34
N SER A 52 41.90 -43.72 -11.46
CA SER A 52 42.38 -43.16 -12.73
C SER A 52 41.99 -41.69 -12.85
N LEU A 53 42.86 -40.91 -13.51
CA LEU A 53 42.62 -39.48 -13.75
C LEU A 53 41.33 -39.21 -14.54
N LYS A 54 41.00 -40.07 -15.51
CA LYS A 54 39.79 -39.96 -16.31
C LYS A 54 38.53 -39.98 -15.42
N LYS A 55 38.42 -40.99 -14.55
CA LYS A 55 37.28 -41.14 -13.62
C LYS A 55 37.19 -40.00 -12.60
N LEU A 56 38.32 -39.41 -12.20
CA LEU A 56 38.34 -38.27 -11.28
C LEU A 56 37.81 -36.98 -11.93
N ARG A 57 38.13 -36.74 -13.20
CA ARG A 57 37.66 -35.55 -13.94
C ARG A 57 36.17 -35.62 -14.25
N GLU A 58 35.62 -36.82 -14.45
CA GLU A 58 34.19 -37.05 -14.71
C GLU A 58 33.34 -37.03 -13.43
N ALA A 59 33.94 -37.21 -12.25
CA ALA A 59 33.21 -37.27 -10.99
C ALA A 59 32.88 -35.87 -10.44
N LYS A 60 31.60 -35.65 -10.09
CA LYS A 60 31.10 -34.37 -9.54
C LYS A 60 31.75 -34.00 -8.21
N THR A 61 32.03 -34.99 -7.35
CA THR A 61 32.70 -34.77 -6.06
C THR A 61 33.63 -35.95 -5.73
N PRO A 62 34.86 -35.98 -6.25
CA PRO A 62 35.77 -37.12 -6.05
C PRO A 62 36.15 -37.29 -4.58
N SER A 63 35.95 -38.50 -4.02
CA SER A 63 36.28 -38.84 -2.62
C SER A 63 36.64 -40.32 -2.45
N CYS A 64 37.05 -40.71 -1.24
CA CYS A 64 37.26 -42.11 -0.85
C CYS A 64 35.95 -42.93 -0.84
N GLY A 65 34.78 -42.28 -0.96
CA GLY A 65 33.46 -42.89 -0.75
C GLY A 65 32.77 -42.40 0.53
N CYS A 66 33.55 -41.87 1.49
CA CYS A 66 33.05 -41.36 2.78
C CYS A 66 31.95 -40.31 2.64
N TYR A 67 32.08 -39.42 1.66
CA TYR A 67 31.14 -38.32 1.45
C TYR A 67 29.78 -38.82 0.93
N ALA A 68 29.76 -39.91 0.17
CA ALA A 68 28.50 -40.51 -0.28
C ALA A 68 27.75 -41.20 0.88
N GLU A 69 28.48 -41.82 1.81
CA GLU A 69 27.90 -42.45 2.99
C GLU A 69 27.36 -41.43 3.99
N GLU A 70 28.05 -40.31 4.19
CA GLU A 70 27.60 -39.22 5.05
C GLU A 70 26.28 -38.58 4.54
N ILE A 71 26.16 -38.37 3.23
CA ILE A 71 24.93 -37.85 2.60
C ILE A 71 23.77 -38.85 2.71
N LYS A 72 24.03 -40.16 2.56
CA LYS A 72 22.99 -41.20 2.75
C LYS A 72 22.53 -41.29 4.20
N ALA A 73 23.46 -41.21 5.16
CA ALA A 73 23.15 -41.23 6.59
C ALA A 73 22.34 -39.98 7.01
N GLU A 74 22.68 -38.80 6.50
CA GLU A 74 21.93 -37.57 6.67
C GLU A 74 20.50 -37.68 6.12
N ALA A 75 20.34 -38.24 4.91
CA ALA A 75 19.03 -38.45 4.29
C ALA A 75 18.17 -39.47 5.06
N LYS A 76 18.77 -40.54 5.58
CA LYS A 76 18.10 -41.54 6.43
C LYS A 76 17.63 -40.91 7.75
N ARG A 77 18.51 -40.17 8.45
CA ARG A 77 18.16 -39.45 9.68
C ARG A 77 16.97 -38.52 9.49
N ARG A 78 16.93 -37.75 8.38
CA ARG A 78 15.80 -36.86 8.06
C ARG A 78 14.50 -37.61 7.79
N ARG A 79 14.57 -38.81 7.19
CA ARG A 79 13.38 -39.65 6.93
C ARG A 79 12.84 -40.23 8.24
N ASP A 80 13.72 -40.79 9.07
CA ASP A 80 13.38 -41.38 10.37
C ASP A 80 12.80 -40.30 11.33
N GLU A 81 13.36 -39.08 11.32
CA GLU A 81 12.85 -37.95 12.13
C GLU A 81 11.45 -37.49 11.67
N LYS A 82 11.20 -37.49 10.36
CA LYS A 82 9.89 -37.12 9.78
C LYS A 82 8.83 -38.17 10.13
N GLU A 83 9.19 -39.44 10.11
CA GLU A 83 8.32 -40.57 10.45
C GLU A 83 7.97 -40.59 11.95
N SER A 84 8.97 -40.38 12.83
CA SER A 84 8.77 -40.26 14.28
C SER A 84 7.85 -39.10 14.66
N LYS A 85 8.03 -37.92 14.04
CA LYS A 85 7.13 -36.77 14.22
C LYS A 85 5.70 -37.08 13.76
N SER A 86 5.53 -37.73 12.59
CA SER A 86 4.21 -38.10 12.08
C SER A 86 3.45 -39.02 13.04
N LYS A 87 4.14 -40.02 13.62
CA LYS A 87 3.53 -40.98 14.55
C LYS A 87 3.09 -40.32 15.87
N TYR A 88 3.91 -39.42 16.43
CA TYR A 88 3.55 -38.60 17.59
C TYR A 88 2.27 -37.77 17.36
N TYR A 89 2.08 -37.22 16.15
CA TYR A 89 0.86 -36.48 15.82
C TYR A 89 -0.37 -37.39 15.72
N HIS A 90 -0.25 -38.60 15.19
CA HIS A 90 -1.39 -39.53 15.10
C HIS A 90 -1.81 -40.07 16.46
N GLU A 91 -0.87 -40.33 17.38
CA GLU A 91 -1.16 -40.81 18.74
C GLU A 91 -1.70 -39.69 19.65
N ASN A 92 -1.24 -38.44 19.50
CA ASN A 92 -1.71 -37.29 20.30
C ASN A 92 -2.86 -36.50 19.67
N ALA A 93 -3.23 -36.75 18.41
CA ALA A 93 -4.42 -36.17 17.76
C ALA A 93 -5.72 -36.90 18.16
N LYS A 94 -5.80 -37.38 19.41
CA LYS A 94 -7.08 -37.74 20.02
C LYS A 94 -7.85 -36.45 20.31
N CYS A 95 -8.67 -36.10 19.33
CA CYS A 95 -9.95 -35.40 19.35
C CYS A 95 -10.42 -34.77 20.68
N ASN A 96 -10.97 -33.55 20.55
CA ASN A 96 -11.96 -32.94 21.45
C ASN A 96 -11.46 -32.14 22.66
N ARG A 97 -10.70 -31.07 22.43
CA ARG A 97 -10.66 -29.95 23.38
C ARG A 97 -11.33 -28.74 22.74
N ASN A 98 -12.29 -28.15 23.45
CA ASN A 98 -12.73 -26.79 23.15
C ASN A 98 -11.48 -25.89 23.22
N LEU A 99 -11.17 -25.22 22.11
CA LEU A 99 -10.02 -24.32 22.04
C LEU A 99 -10.36 -22.89 22.46
N GLU A 100 -11.64 -22.58 22.72
CA GLU A 100 -12.08 -21.27 23.17
C GLU A 100 -11.32 -20.78 24.39
N GLY A 101 -10.92 -19.50 24.36
CA GLY A 101 -10.11 -18.87 25.40
C GLY A 101 -8.61 -19.11 25.27
N ASN A 102 -8.17 -20.19 24.60
CA ASN A 102 -6.75 -20.52 24.52
C ASN A 102 -5.97 -19.50 23.68
N LYS A 103 -4.74 -19.19 24.13
CA LYS A 103 -3.77 -18.43 23.34
C LYS A 103 -2.81 -19.39 22.64
N ILE A 104 -2.75 -19.34 21.31
CA ILE A 104 -1.98 -20.20 20.43
C ILE A 104 -1.12 -19.32 19.53
N GLY A 105 0.19 -19.25 19.82
CA GLY A 105 1.09 -18.29 19.18
C GLY A 105 0.62 -16.84 19.43
N LYS A 106 0.37 -16.09 18.36
CA LYS A 106 -0.18 -14.73 18.41
C LYS A 106 -1.71 -14.68 18.38
N LEU A 107 -2.41 -15.81 18.38
CA LEU A 107 -3.86 -15.88 18.26
C LEU A 107 -4.52 -16.23 19.60
N LYS A 108 -5.50 -15.45 20.03
CA LYS A 108 -6.46 -15.80 21.09
C LYS A 108 -7.71 -16.38 20.44
N VAL A 109 -8.07 -17.60 20.77
CA VAL A 109 -9.28 -18.25 20.23
C VAL A 109 -10.50 -17.70 20.97
N ILE A 110 -11.47 -17.18 20.22
CA ILE A 110 -12.65 -16.49 20.74
C ILE A 110 -13.85 -17.43 20.82
N LYS A 111 -14.24 -18.03 19.70
CA LYS A 111 -15.41 -18.91 19.62
C LYS A 111 -15.30 -19.94 18.49
N LEU A 112 -15.89 -21.12 18.68
CA LEU A 112 -16.17 -22.09 17.63
C LEU A 112 -17.28 -21.55 16.72
N LEU A 113 -17.11 -21.68 15.41
CA LEU A 113 -18.05 -21.22 14.38
C LEU A 113 -18.76 -22.35 13.66
N SER A 114 -18.15 -23.53 13.55
CA SER A 114 -18.72 -24.64 12.78
C SER A 114 -19.45 -25.65 13.66
N GLU A 115 -20.57 -26.17 13.17
CA GLU A 115 -21.23 -27.37 13.73
C GLU A 115 -20.41 -28.64 13.50
N LYS A 116 -19.46 -28.62 12.57
CA LYS A 116 -18.52 -29.71 12.29
C LYS A 116 -17.54 -29.87 13.46
N SER A 117 -17.33 -31.11 13.89
CA SER A 117 -16.43 -31.47 14.99
C SER A 117 -15.04 -31.92 14.49
N GLY A 118 -14.05 -31.89 15.37
CA GLY A 118 -12.71 -32.42 15.11
C GLY A 118 -11.82 -31.49 14.28
N ILE A 119 -10.96 -32.07 13.44
CA ILE A 119 -9.83 -31.37 12.79
C ILE A 119 -10.25 -30.26 11.82
N ASP A 120 -11.45 -30.33 11.27
CA ASP A 120 -11.99 -29.34 10.33
C ASP A 120 -12.91 -28.31 11.00
N ALA A 121 -13.06 -28.37 12.33
CA ALA A 121 -13.81 -27.37 13.08
C ALA A 121 -13.20 -25.97 12.92
N GLU A 122 -14.00 -24.95 12.64
CA GLU A 122 -13.55 -23.58 12.38
C GLU A 122 -13.73 -22.70 13.61
N TYR A 123 -12.67 -22.00 14.01
CA TYR A 123 -12.66 -21.10 15.17
C TYR A 123 -12.37 -19.66 14.75
N LEU A 124 -13.13 -18.73 15.32
CA LEU A 124 -12.81 -17.31 15.30
C LEU A 124 -11.67 -17.03 16.27
N CYS A 125 -10.59 -16.42 15.78
CA CYS A 125 -9.43 -16.07 16.58
C CYS A 125 -9.12 -14.58 16.45
N ARG A 126 -8.63 -13.95 17.53
CA ARG A 126 -8.09 -12.59 17.51
C ARG A 126 -6.57 -12.62 17.60
N CYS A 127 -5.90 -11.99 16.66
CA CYS A 127 -4.45 -11.87 16.66
C CYS A 127 -3.99 -10.75 17.61
N ASP A 128 -2.79 -10.86 18.16
CA ASP A 128 -2.13 -9.80 18.93
C ASP A 128 -1.99 -8.49 18.13
N CYS A 129 -2.03 -8.55 16.79
CA CYS A 129 -2.08 -7.37 15.92
C CYS A 129 -3.49 -6.74 15.78
N GLY A 130 -4.50 -7.25 16.48
CA GLY A 130 -5.89 -6.77 16.47
C GLY A 130 -6.82 -7.48 15.47
N ASN A 131 -6.28 -8.11 14.42
CA ASN A 131 -7.07 -8.73 13.35
C ASN A 131 -7.83 -9.98 13.83
N ALA A 132 -9.08 -10.10 13.40
CA ALA A 132 -9.86 -11.33 13.54
C ALA A 132 -9.62 -12.26 12.33
N VAL A 133 -9.41 -13.55 12.58
CA VAL A 133 -9.22 -14.57 11.54
C VAL A 133 -9.94 -15.86 11.90
N ILE A 134 -10.44 -16.56 10.87
CA ILE A 134 -11.01 -17.90 11.03
C ILE A 134 -9.91 -18.93 10.77
N LYS A 135 -9.75 -19.90 11.67
CA LYS A 135 -8.75 -20.98 11.55
C LYS A 135 -9.40 -22.32 11.84
N LYS A 136 -9.06 -23.33 11.03
CA LYS A 136 -9.43 -24.73 11.31
C LYS A 136 -8.64 -25.29 12.48
N GLN A 137 -9.25 -26.16 13.26
CA GLN A 137 -8.67 -26.80 14.44
C GLN A 137 -7.34 -27.48 14.13
N LYS A 138 -7.21 -28.17 12.99
CA LYS A 138 -5.95 -28.80 12.54
C LYS A 138 -4.79 -27.83 12.40
N TYR A 139 -5.05 -26.55 12.11
CA TYR A 139 -4.01 -25.54 12.06
C TYR A 139 -3.69 -25.03 13.46
N LEU A 140 -4.65 -24.93 14.36
CA LEU A 140 -4.42 -24.45 15.73
C LEU A 140 -3.68 -25.45 16.61
N ILE A 141 -3.89 -26.75 16.41
CA ILE A 141 -3.27 -27.83 17.20
C ILE A 141 -1.90 -28.27 16.68
N ASN A 142 -1.50 -27.86 15.48
CA ASN A 142 -0.22 -28.26 14.90
C ASN A 142 0.92 -27.39 15.43
N THR A 143 2.01 -27.98 15.90
CA THR A 143 3.09 -27.40 16.72
C THR A 143 3.99 -26.36 16.04
N SER A 144 3.61 -25.82 14.88
CA SER A 144 4.32 -24.66 14.33
C SER A 144 4.00 -23.43 15.18
N ASN A 145 4.93 -22.98 16.03
CA ASN A 145 4.83 -21.79 16.89
C ASN A 145 4.61 -20.44 16.15
N ASN A 146 4.25 -20.47 14.86
CA ASN A 146 4.02 -19.30 14.00
C ASN A 146 2.54 -18.99 13.75
N HIS A 147 1.64 -19.52 14.58
CA HIS A 147 0.21 -19.22 14.49
C HIS A 147 -0.05 -17.73 14.68
N SER A 148 -0.47 -17.10 13.59
CA SER A 148 -0.78 -15.68 13.50
C SER A 148 -1.81 -15.49 12.40
N CYS A 149 -2.33 -14.28 12.28
CA CYS A 149 -3.19 -13.91 11.15
C CYS A 149 -2.43 -13.81 9.81
N GLY A 150 -1.12 -14.13 9.76
CA GLY A 150 -0.27 -13.94 8.58
C GLY A 150 0.50 -12.62 8.58
N CYS A 151 0.35 -11.78 9.62
CA CYS A 151 1.01 -10.47 9.74
C CYS A 151 2.55 -10.51 9.80
N GLY A 152 3.15 -11.70 9.94
CA GLY A 152 4.60 -11.89 9.96
C GLY A 152 5.24 -12.33 8.64
N ARG A 153 4.45 -12.61 7.59
CA ARG A 153 5.00 -13.02 6.28
C ARG A 153 5.26 -11.77 5.43
N LYS A 154 6.51 -11.58 5.02
CA LYS A 154 6.91 -10.53 4.07
C LYS A 154 6.07 -10.71 2.80
N ASN A 155 5.21 -9.72 2.53
CA ASN A 155 4.35 -9.56 1.36
C ASN A 155 3.15 -10.53 1.23
N ALA A 156 2.01 -10.20 1.85
CA ALA A 156 0.66 -10.35 1.25
C ALA A 156 -0.47 -9.98 2.25
N ALA A 157 -1.28 -8.99 1.86
CA ALA A 157 -2.74 -8.94 2.01
C ALA A 157 -3.43 -9.06 3.40
N CYS A 158 -2.75 -8.79 4.52
CA CYS A 158 -3.42 -8.56 5.82
C CYS A 158 -3.08 -7.20 6.44
N ARG A 159 -2.85 -6.22 5.57
CA ARG A 159 -2.64 -4.82 5.94
C ARG A 159 -4.01 -4.19 6.14
N ASP A 160 -4.35 -3.85 7.38
CA ASP A 160 -5.37 -2.83 7.66
C ASP A 160 -5.04 -1.61 6.79
N LYS A 161 -5.83 -1.41 5.72
CA LYS A 161 -5.59 -0.40 4.69
C LYS A 161 -5.61 0.98 5.34
N SER A 162 -6.55 1.20 6.26
CA SER A 162 -6.71 2.42 7.04
C SER A 162 -5.49 2.67 7.93
N ARG A 163 -4.97 1.65 8.62
CA ARG A 163 -3.74 1.80 9.43
C ARG A 163 -2.50 2.14 8.58
N ASN A 164 -2.36 1.58 7.38
CA ASN A 164 -1.24 1.93 6.49
C ASN A 164 -1.39 3.34 5.92
N ARG A 165 -2.61 3.76 5.58
CA ARG A 165 -2.92 5.12 5.16
C ARG A 165 -2.59 6.11 6.28
N LEU A 166 -3.04 5.84 7.51
CA LEU A 166 -2.71 6.63 8.69
C LEU A 166 -1.20 6.69 8.96
N LEU A 167 -0.47 5.59 8.77
CA LEU A 167 0.98 5.57 8.90
C LEU A 167 1.66 6.47 7.85
N GLY A 168 1.14 6.47 6.62
CA GLY A 168 1.57 7.38 5.56
C GLY A 168 1.31 8.85 5.92
N ILE A 169 0.12 9.16 6.45
CA ILE A 169 -0.27 10.50 6.90
C ILE A 169 0.64 10.98 8.03
N TYR A 170 0.82 10.15 9.06
CA TYR A 170 1.69 10.42 10.20
C TYR A 170 3.13 10.72 9.76
N ARG A 171 3.68 9.88 8.87
CA ARG A 171 5.03 10.09 8.32
C ARG A 171 5.13 11.38 7.52
N ASN A 172 4.16 11.66 6.65
CA ASN A 172 4.13 12.90 5.88
C ASN A 172 4.00 14.14 6.77
N MET A 173 3.21 14.05 7.84
CA MET A 173 3.07 15.11 8.84
C MET A 173 4.42 15.45 9.49
N ILE A 174 5.20 14.45 9.88
CA ILE A 174 6.54 14.65 10.44
C ILE A 174 7.50 15.15 9.35
N TYR A 175 7.45 14.55 8.16
CA TYR A 175 8.34 14.84 7.05
C TYR A 175 8.27 16.31 6.63
N ARG A 176 7.07 16.89 6.49
CA ARG A 176 6.90 18.32 6.16
C ARG A 176 7.42 19.27 7.24
N CYS A 177 7.38 18.87 8.51
CA CYS A 177 7.82 19.70 9.64
C CYS A 177 9.35 19.65 9.87
N TYR A 178 9.98 18.50 9.65
CA TYR A 178 11.37 18.28 10.13
C TYR A 178 12.39 17.99 9.03
N ASN A 179 11.96 17.59 7.82
CA ASN A 179 12.90 17.33 6.74
C ASN A 179 13.15 18.58 5.88
N LYS A 180 14.32 19.21 6.06
CA LYS A 180 14.75 20.39 5.28
C LYS A 180 14.83 20.15 3.76
N ASN A 181 15.00 18.90 3.33
CA ASN A 181 15.05 18.55 1.90
C ASN A 181 13.65 18.39 1.27
N SER A 182 12.59 18.47 2.07
CA SER A 182 11.21 18.39 1.56
C SER A 182 10.83 19.68 0.85
N SER A 183 10.23 19.59 -0.33
CA SER A 183 9.64 20.76 -1.02
C SER A 183 8.55 21.45 -0.20
N SER A 184 7.94 20.73 0.74
CA SER A 184 6.94 21.28 1.66
C SER A 184 7.55 21.98 2.87
N TYR A 185 8.83 21.78 3.18
CA TYR A 185 9.45 22.28 4.42
C TYR A 185 9.28 23.79 4.61
N LYS A 186 9.43 24.57 3.52
CA LYS A 186 9.25 26.03 3.51
C LYS A 186 7.89 26.50 4.04
N TYR A 187 6.85 25.68 3.89
CA TYR A 187 5.49 26.04 4.33
C TYR A 187 5.18 25.58 5.75
N TYR A 188 6.01 24.69 6.32
CA TYR A 188 5.78 24.07 7.61
C TYR A 188 6.99 24.26 8.54
N GLY A 189 8.05 23.46 8.35
CA GLY A 189 9.21 23.49 9.23
C GLY A 189 9.93 24.84 9.28
N GLU A 190 10.09 25.52 8.14
CA GLU A 190 10.71 26.86 8.10
C GLU A 190 9.87 27.92 8.83
N LYS A 191 8.54 27.75 8.87
CA LYS A 191 7.62 28.60 9.64
C LYS A 191 7.54 28.24 11.13
N GLY A 192 8.35 27.29 11.60
CA GLY A 192 8.33 26.85 13.00
C GLY A 192 7.18 25.91 13.36
N ILE A 193 6.46 25.37 12.38
CA ILE A 193 5.37 24.41 12.63
C ILE A 193 5.96 23.06 13.01
N THR A 194 5.59 22.58 14.19
CA THR A 194 6.07 21.33 14.78
C THR A 194 4.93 20.34 15.01
N VAL A 195 5.31 19.13 15.43
CA VAL A 195 4.40 18.05 15.82
C VAL A 195 4.48 17.87 17.32
N ASN A 196 3.32 17.65 17.98
CA ASN A 196 3.22 17.41 19.41
C ASN A 196 4.20 16.32 19.87
N LYS A 197 4.88 16.56 21.00
CA LYS A 197 5.92 15.69 21.56
C LYS A 197 5.41 14.26 21.84
N ILE A 198 4.14 14.10 22.21
CA ILE A 198 3.50 12.80 22.45
C ILE A 198 3.50 11.95 21.19
N TRP A 199 3.22 12.57 20.03
CA TRP A 199 3.23 11.91 18.73
C TRP A 199 4.64 11.68 18.21
N LEU A 200 5.66 12.40 18.70
CA LEU A 200 7.06 12.18 18.30
C LEU A 200 7.81 11.16 19.17
N GLY A 201 7.36 10.94 20.39
CA GLY A 201 8.02 10.05 21.35
C GLY A 201 7.76 8.56 21.11
N ASP A 202 8.07 7.75 22.11
CA ASP A 202 7.88 6.31 22.06
C ASP A 202 6.42 5.94 21.78
N ASN A 203 6.25 4.99 20.86
CA ASN A 203 4.94 4.58 20.35
C ASN A 203 4.13 5.75 19.77
N GLY A 204 4.78 6.80 19.27
CA GLY A 204 4.16 8.02 18.76
C GLY A 204 3.10 7.77 17.67
N PHE A 205 3.38 6.84 16.76
CA PHE A 205 2.39 6.41 15.76
C PHE A 205 1.15 5.76 16.38
N GLU A 206 1.30 4.93 17.43
CA GLU A 206 0.15 4.29 18.07
C GLU A 206 -0.72 5.33 18.77
N LYS A 207 -0.10 6.31 19.44
CA LYS A 207 -0.82 7.42 20.08
C LYS A 207 -1.55 8.30 19.06
N PHE A 208 -0.92 8.58 17.92
CA PHE A 208 -1.56 9.25 16.79
C PHE A 208 -2.71 8.42 16.20
N TYR A 209 -2.52 7.12 16.01
CA TYR A 209 -3.53 6.21 15.48
C TYR A 209 -4.76 6.14 16.39
N GLN A 210 -4.57 6.05 17.70
CA GLN A 210 -5.68 6.10 18.65
C GLN A 210 -6.42 7.42 18.57
N TRP A 211 -5.70 8.56 18.57
CA TRP A 211 -6.34 9.87 18.37
C TRP A 211 -7.14 9.92 17.07
N ALA A 212 -6.56 9.44 15.96
CA ALA A 212 -7.21 9.45 14.65
C ALA A 212 -8.56 8.73 14.66
N ILE A 213 -8.60 7.50 15.18
CA ILE A 213 -9.82 6.69 15.23
C ILE A 213 -10.87 7.31 16.15
N HIS A 214 -10.48 7.83 17.32
CA HIS A 214 -11.41 8.47 18.25
C HIS A 214 -11.94 9.82 17.77
N ASN A 215 -11.28 10.47 16.81
CA ASN A 215 -11.65 11.79 16.30
C ASN A 215 -12.28 11.75 14.90
N GLY A 216 -12.87 10.62 14.50
CA GLY A 216 -13.70 10.53 13.30
C GLY A 216 -12.93 10.31 12.00
N TYR A 217 -11.76 9.66 12.04
CA TYR A 217 -11.02 9.28 10.84
C TYR A 217 -11.89 8.50 9.84
N ASN A 218 -11.80 8.89 8.58
CA ASN A 218 -12.31 8.17 7.42
C ASN A 218 -11.25 8.21 6.30
N ASP A 219 -11.19 7.16 5.47
CA ASP A 219 -10.29 7.05 4.33
C ASP A 219 -10.50 8.13 3.25
N GLU A 220 -11.65 8.82 3.27
CA GLU A 220 -11.96 9.96 2.40
C GLU A 220 -11.43 11.31 2.94
N LEU A 221 -11.08 11.37 4.23
CA LEU A 221 -10.66 12.61 4.89
C LEU A 221 -9.15 12.75 4.96
N THR A 222 -8.69 14.00 5.02
CA THR A 222 -7.27 14.34 5.16
C THR A 222 -7.01 15.04 6.49
N ILE A 223 -5.77 14.95 7.00
CA ILE A 223 -5.40 15.66 8.22
C ILE A 223 -5.22 17.16 7.91
N ASP A 224 -5.95 17.99 8.64
CA ASP A 224 -5.89 19.45 8.54
C ASP A 224 -5.60 20.06 9.92
N ARG A 225 -5.12 21.31 9.94
CA ARG A 225 -4.91 22.07 11.18
C ARG A 225 -5.94 23.18 11.31
N ILE A 226 -6.73 23.20 12.37
CA ILE A 226 -7.80 24.20 12.58
C ILE A 226 -7.24 25.62 12.49
N ASN A 227 -6.12 25.89 13.17
CA ASN A 227 -5.29 27.06 12.95
C ASN A 227 -4.12 26.69 12.01
N PRO A 228 -4.08 27.21 10.77
CA PRO A 228 -3.01 26.95 9.79
C PRO A 228 -1.60 27.33 10.26
N ASN A 229 -1.49 28.28 11.18
CA ASN A 229 -0.23 28.74 11.75
C ASN A 229 0.16 27.96 13.02
N GLY A 230 -0.75 27.15 13.56
CA GLY A 230 -0.50 26.33 14.75
C GLY A 230 0.21 25.01 14.46
N ASN A 231 0.63 24.32 15.51
CA ASN A 231 1.32 23.03 15.44
C ASN A 231 0.36 21.85 15.16
N TYR A 232 0.89 20.69 14.81
CA TYR A 232 0.11 19.44 14.82
C TYR A 232 -0.07 18.96 16.25
N THR A 233 -1.23 19.22 16.84
CA THR A 233 -1.62 18.76 18.19
C THR A 233 -3.03 18.18 18.15
N PRO A 234 -3.42 17.35 19.13
CA PRO A 234 -4.79 16.83 19.21
C PRO A 234 -5.88 17.91 19.15
N GLU A 235 -5.61 19.09 19.69
CA GLU A 235 -6.54 20.23 19.79
C GLU A 235 -6.55 21.08 18.51
N ASN A 236 -5.43 21.12 17.79
CA ASN A 236 -5.31 21.90 16.56
C ASN A 236 -5.47 21.05 15.30
N CYS A 237 -5.67 19.73 15.39
CA CYS A 237 -5.86 18.86 14.24
C CYS A 237 -7.32 18.44 14.08
N ARG A 238 -7.75 18.28 12.83
CA ARG A 238 -9.04 17.71 12.46
C ARG A 238 -8.94 16.84 11.21
N TRP A 239 -9.92 15.96 11.02
CA TRP A 239 -10.14 15.30 9.74
C TRP A 239 -11.04 16.18 8.87
N ALA A 240 -10.56 16.54 7.69
CA ALA A 240 -11.22 17.50 6.81
C ALA A 240 -11.32 16.95 5.38
N ASP A 241 -12.43 17.27 4.72
CA ASP A 241 -12.59 17.08 3.28
C ASP A 241 -11.79 18.13 2.49
N ALA A 242 -11.81 17.99 1.16
CA ALA A 242 -11.06 18.87 0.26
C ALA A 242 -11.55 20.33 0.31
N GLU A 243 -12.85 20.56 0.50
CA GLU A 243 -13.45 21.90 0.57
C GLU A 243 -13.02 22.61 1.85
N THR A 244 -13.15 21.93 2.99
CA THR A 244 -12.76 22.42 4.31
C THR A 244 -11.28 22.79 4.34
N GLN A 245 -10.41 21.95 3.77
CA GLN A 245 -8.98 22.24 3.68
C GLN A 245 -8.68 23.38 2.71
N ALA A 246 -9.43 23.52 1.62
CA ALA A 246 -9.27 24.62 0.69
C ALA A 246 -9.65 25.96 1.33
N ASN A 247 -10.72 26.00 2.11
CA ASN A 247 -11.17 27.21 2.82
C ASN A 247 -10.20 27.61 3.95
N ASN A 248 -9.44 26.66 4.50
CA ASN A 248 -8.46 26.89 5.55
C ASN A 248 -7.10 27.45 5.06
N LYS A 249 -6.95 27.76 3.77
CA LYS A 249 -5.70 28.32 3.24
C LYS A 249 -5.59 29.81 3.60
N THR A 250 -4.40 30.22 4.07
CA THR A 250 -4.14 31.60 4.50
C THR A 250 -4.16 32.63 3.37
N ASN A 251 -4.21 32.20 2.10
CA ASN A 251 -4.29 33.08 0.94
C ASN A 251 -5.72 33.28 0.43
N ASN A 252 -6.73 32.82 1.18
CA ASN A 252 -8.12 33.09 0.87
C ASN A 252 -8.50 34.52 1.24
N ILE A 253 -9.44 35.08 0.48
CA ILE A 253 -10.10 36.34 0.83
C ILE A 253 -11.15 36.02 1.89
N HIS A 254 -11.04 36.65 3.05
CA HIS A 254 -12.01 36.54 4.13
C HIS A 254 -12.97 37.72 4.10
N VAL A 255 -14.24 37.45 4.36
CA VAL A 255 -15.32 38.43 4.42
C VAL A 255 -16.01 38.26 5.77
N GLN A 256 -16.27 39.37 6.45
CA GLN A 256 -17.13 39.39 7.63
C GLN A 256 -18.57 39.60 7.16
N TYR A 257 -19.46 38.68 7.53
CA TYR A 257 -20.88 38.78 7.24
C TYR A 257 -21.66 38.40 8.49
N GLU A 258 -22.50 39.31 8.97
CA GLU A 258 -23.10 39.25 10.32
C GLU A 258 -21.99 39.15 11.37
N ASP A 259 -22.08 38.18 12.29
CA ASP A 259 -21.09 37.95 13.36
C ASP A 259 -20.06 36.86 13.00
N GLU A 260 -20.01 36.42 11.73
CA GLU A 260 -19.13 35.35 11.27
C GLU A 260 -18.08 35.85 10.27
N VAL A 261 -16.85 35.34 10.38
CA VAL A 261 -15.80 35.52 9.36
C VAL A 261 -15.72 34.23 8.54
N MET A 262 -15.92 34.34 7.22
CA MET A 262 -15.86 33.20 6.29
C MET A 262 -15.06 33.54 5.04
N THR A 263 -14.71 32.54 4.24
CA THR A 263 -14.07 32.80 2.93
C THR A 263 -15.07 33.40 1.95
N LEU A 264 -14.58 34.17 0.97
CA LEU A 264 -15.40 34.68 -0.14
C LEU A 264 -16.17 33.56 -0.85
N SER A 265 -15.57 32.38 -0.97
CA SER A 265 -16.20 31.22 -1.60
C SER A 265 -17.41 30.73 -0.80
N GLU A 266 -17.28 30.63 0.52
CA GLU A 266 -18.38 30.28 1.44
C GLU A 266 -19.47 31.36 1.42
N PHE A 267 -19.08 32.64 1.48
CA PHE A 267 -19.99 33.77 1.38
C PHE A 267 -20.83 33.71 0.09
N CYS A 268 -20.18 33.46 -1.05
CA CYS A 268 -20.85 33.31 -2.33
C CYS A 268 -21.82 32.11 -2.34
N ARG A 269 -21.43 30.95 -1.78
CA ARG A 269 -22.35 29.80 -1.66
C ARG A 269 -23.54 30.10 -0.76
N LYS A 270 -23.31 30.69 0.43
CA LYS A 270 -24.35 31.04 1.41
C LYS A 270 -25.41 31.95 0.79
N LEU A 271 -24.99 32.93 0.00
CA LEU A 271 -25.89 33.90 -0.63
C LEU A 271 -26.33 33.54 -2.06
N GLY A 272 -25.68 32.58 -2.72
CA GLY A 272 -25.95 32.24 -4.12
C GLY A 272 -25.37 33.27 -5.11
N LEU A 273 -24.23 33.86 -4.77
CA LEU A 273 -23.53 34.88 -5.58
C LEU A 273 -22.52 34.24 -6.55
N ASP A 274 -22.28 34.91 -7.68
CA ASP A 274 -21.18 34.55 -8.58
C ASP A 274 -19.82 34.93 -7.96
N TYR A 275 -18.92 33.96 -7.86
CA TYR A 275 -17.61 34.16 -7.25
C TYR A 275 -16.72 35.12 -8.03
N LYS A 276 -16.75 35.10 -9.38
CA LYS A 276 -15.89 35.95 -10.20
C LYS A 276 -16.27 37.41 -10.05
N MET A 277 -17.57 37.70 -10.10
CA MET A 277 -18.09 39.05 -9.87
C MET A 277 -17.81 39.52 -8.46
N SER A 278 -18.06 38.67 -7.45
CA SER A 278 -17.82 39.04 -6.05
C SER A 278 -16.35 39.34 -5.74
N ARG A 279 -15.43 38.59 -6.37
CA ARG A 279 -13.99 38.84 -6.27
C ARG A 279 -13.59 40.16 -6.92
N LEU A 280 -14.12 40.48 -8.10
CA LEU A 280 -13.86 41.76 -8.78
C LEU A 280 -14.35 42.95 -7.95
N ILE A 281 -15.52 42.83 -7.32
CA ILE A 281 -16.07 43.88 -6.44
C ILE A 281 -15.10 44.18 -5.29
N ILE A 282 -14.66 43.15 -4.56
CA ILE A 282 -13.73 43.31 -3.43
C ILE A 282 -12.36 43.84 -3.88
N GLN A 283 -11.84 43.38 -5.02
CA GLN A 283 -10.54 43.82 -5.55
C GLN A 283 -10.51 45.29 -6.00
N ASN A 284 -11.67 45.92 -6.21
CA ASN A 284 -11.80 47.32 -6.56
C ASN A 284 -12.33 48.17 -5.38
N ASP A 285 -12.16 47.69 -4.14
CA ASP A 285 -12.61 48.34 -2.90
C ASP A 285 -14.12 48.69 -2.86
N CYS A 286 -14.93 47.98 -3.67
CA CYS A 286 -16.38 48.12 -3.65
C CYS A 286 -17.00 47.21 -2.58
N VAL A 287 -18.08 47.65 -1.95
CA VAL A 287 -18.85 46.88 -0.96
C VAL A 287 -20.23 46.52 -1.50
N PHE A 288 -20.76 45.36 -1.10
CA PHE A 288 -22.16 45.03 -1.36
C PHE A 288 -23.06 45.92 -0.51
N SER A 289 -24.02 46.63 -1.12
CA SER A 289 -24.98 47.41 -0.35
C SER A 289 -25.93 46.51 0.42
N GLY A 290 -26.34 46.93 1.63
CA GLY A 290 -27.31 46.20 2.44
C GLY A 290 -28.60 45.90 1.68
N GLU A 291 -29.11 46.89 0.93
CA GLU A 291 -30.30 46.73 0.07
C GLU A 291 -30.14 45.64 -1.00
N TYR A 292 -28.94 45.48 -1.56
CA TYR A 292 -28.67 44.45 -2.57
C TYR A 292 -28.68 43.05 -1.94
N ILE A 293 -28.07 42.91 -0.76
CA ILE A 293 -28.08 41.66 0.02
C ILE A 293 -29.52 41.29 0.41
N GLU A 294 -30.31 42.25 0.91
CA GLU A 294 -31.71 42.04 1.28
C GLU A 294 -32.57 41.58 0.09
N LYS A 295 -32.40 42.19 -1.09
CA LYS A 295 -33.09 41.76 -2.32
C LYS A 295 -32.78 40.32 -2.71
N ILE A 296 -31.56 39.84 -2.46
CA ILE A 296 -31.16 38.45 -2.72
C ILE A 296 -31.83 37.51 -1.72
N LEU A 297 -31.83 37.87 -0.43
CA LEU A 297 -32.46 37.07 0.62
C LEU A 297 -33.98 36.96 0.40
N GLN A 298 -34.66 38.06 0.05
CA GLN A 298 -36.09 38.07 -0.26
C GLN A 298 -36.47 37.17 -1.46
N LYS A 299 -35.59 37.06 -2.47
CA LYS A 299 -35.77 36.13 -3.61
C LYS A 299 -35.65 34.66 -3.22
N LYS A 300 -34.88 34.33 -2.17
CA LYS A 300 -34.78 32.96 -1.65
C LYS A 300 -36.00 32.53 -0.84
N THR A 301 -36.60 33.46 -0.09
CA THR A 301 -37.74 33.16 0.81
C THR A 301 -39.08 33.11 0.08
N ASN A 302 -39.24 33.81 -1.04
CA ASN A 302 -40.43 33.76 -1.88
C ASN A 302 -40.10 33.14 -3.26
N PRO A 303 -40.25 31.81 -3.44
CA PRO A 303 -40.11 31.23 -4.77
C PRO A 303 -41.17 31.84 -5.71
N PRO A 304 -40.84 32.10 -6.99
CA PRO A 304 -41.75 32.76 -7.91
C PRO A 304 -43.06 31.96 -8.05
N PRO A 305 -44.24 32.63 -8.15
CA PRO A 305 -45.51 31.94 -8.25
C PRO A 305 -45.52 31.03 -9.48
N ILE A 306 -45.97 29.79 -9.30
CA ILE A 306 -46.15 28.82 -10.39
C ILE A 306 -47.31 29.30 -11.25
N VAL A 307 -47.00 29.92 -12.40
CA VAL A 307 -47.99 30.28 -13.41
C VAL A 307 -48.20 29.08 -14.32
N LYS A 308 -49.38 28.45 -14.29
CA LYS A 308 -49.80 27.47 -15.30
C LYS A 308 -50.04 28.19 -16.62
N ILE A 309 -49.28 27.85 -17.65
CA ILE A 309 -49.47 28.36 -19.02
C ILE A 309 -50.15 27.27 -19.83
N GLU A 310 -51.39 27.50 -20.27
CA GLU A 310 -52.02 26.71 -21.34
C GLU A 310 -51.47 27.19 -22.69
N VAL A 311 -50.79 26.29 -23.41
CA VAL A 311 -50.29 26.56 -24.75
C VAL A 311 -51.33 26.13 -25.76
N LYS A 312 -52.00 27.08 -26.42
CA LYS A 312 -52.76 26.83 -27.66
C LYS A 312 -51.83 27.04 -28.86
N ASN A 313 -51.64 25.94 -29.59
CA ASN A 313 -51.04 25.75 -30.92
C ASN A 313 -50.35 26.97 -31.59
N GLU A 314 -49.02 26.88 -31.74
CA GLU A 314 -48.27 27.01 -33.01
C GLU A 314 -46.74 26.98 -32.73
N LEU A 315 -46.21 25.80 -32.42
CA LEU A 315 -44.78 25.54 -32.20
C LEU A 315 -44.20 24.67 -33.32
N LYS A 316 -44.13 25.19 -34.55
CA LYS A 316 -43.35 24.54 -35.63
C LYS A 316 -42.24 25.40 -36.23
N ASN A 317 -42.30 26.72 -36.09
CA ASN A 317 -41.30 27.61 -36.70
C ASN A 317 -40.16 28.05 -35.77
N ILE A 318 -40.33 27.99 -34.45
CA ILE A 318 -39.28 28.36 -33.49
C ILE A 318 -38.21 27.27 -33.38
N GLU A 319 -38.60 25.99 -33.40
CA GLU A 319 -37.67 24.86 -33.29
C GLU A 319 -36.68 24.79 -34.46
N ASN A 320 -37.16 25.02 -35.69
CA ASN A 320 -36.31 25.06 -36.89
C ASN A 320 -35.36 26.28 -36.93
N PHE A 321 -35.74 27.39 -36.30
CA PHE A 321 -34.91 28.59 -36.23
C PHE A 321 -33.79 28.43 -35.20
N ILE A 322 -34.10 27.83 -34.04
CA ILE A 322 -33.12 27.55 -32.98
C ILE A 322 -32.10 26.48 -33.41
N ALA A 323 -32.55 25.43 -34.13
CA ALA A 323 -31.67 24.36 -34.64
C ALA A 323 -30.67 24.82 -35.72
N LYS A 324 -30.96 25.91 -36.44
CA LYS A 324 -30.07 26.47 -37.49
C LYS A 324 -28.96 27.35 -36.92
N ILE A 325 -29.22 28.04 -35.80
CA ILE A 325 -28.27 28.98 -35.18
C ILE A 325 -27.27 28.26 -34.27
N PHE A 326 -27.73 27.26 -33.53
CA PHE A 326 -26.90 26.55 -32.56
C PHE A 326 -26.73 25.09 -33.00
N LYS A 327 -25.62 24.75 -33.67
CA LYS A 327 -25.19 23.34 -33.83
C LYS A 327 -24.73 22.73 -32.50
N ALA A 328 -25.56 22.82 -31.45
CA ALA A 328 -25.30 22.33 -30.10
C ALA A 328 -26.66 22.06 -29.38
N PRO A 329 -26.71 21.09 -28.44
CA PRO A 329 -27.97 20.69 -27.79
C PRO A 329 -28.58 21.82 -26.94
N PRO A 330 -29.90 21.82 -26.71
CA PRO A 330 -30.65 23.00 -26.29
C PRO A 330 -30.27 23.47 -24.89
N ILE A 331 -29.87 24.74 -24.79
CA ILE A 331 -29.74 25.46 -23.53
C ILE A 331 -31.09 26.14 -23.27
N TYR A 332 -31.69 25.84 -22.11
CA TYR A 332 -32.95 26.45 -21.69
C TYR A 332 -32.73 27.92 -21.32
N PHE A 333 -33.42 28.83 -22.00
CA PHE A 333 -33.47 30.25 -21.63
C PHE A 333 -34.72 30.53 -20.79
N TYR A 334 -34.52 30.93 -19.54
CA TYR A 334 -35.56 31.47 -18.68
C TYR A 334 -35.41 33.00 -18.59
N GLY A 335 -36.47 33.72 -18.95
CA GLY A 335 -36.70 35.07 -18.41
C GLY A 335 -37.20 36.14 -19.39
N SER A 336 -38.39 36.64 -19.06
CA SER A 336 -38.93 37.99 -19.33
C SER A 336 -39.54 38.27 -20.70
N LYS A 337 -40.79 38.75 -20.66
CA LYS A 337 -41.46 39.45 -21.77
C LYS A 337 -40.58 40.63 -22.21
N PHE A 338 -40.06 40.59 -23.43
CA PHE A 338 -39.64 41.78 -24.13
C PHE A 338 -40.79 42.26 -25.01
N GLN A 339 -41.29 43.48 -24.77
CA GLN A 339 -42.00 44.21 -25.82
C GLN A 339 -40.94 44.89 -26.69
N ILE A 340 -40.67 44.31 -27.85
CA ILE A 340 -39.81 44.92 -28.87
C ILE A 340 -40.63 46.04 -29.54
N LYS A 341 -40.25 47.30 -29.32
CA LYS A 341 -40.91 48.45 -29.95
C LYS A 341 -40.28 48.88 -31.28
N SER A 342 -39.03 48.52 -31.58
CA SER A 342 -38.47 48.52 -32.94
C SER A 342 -37.13 47.77 -32.98
N VAL A 343 -36.77 47.23 -34.14
CA VAL A 343 -35.62 46.34 -34.39
C VAL A 343 -34.31 47.13 -34.63
N GLU A 344 -34.38 48.46 -34.75
CA GLU A 344 -33.30 49.28 -35.31
C GLU A 344 -32.11 49.51 -34.36
N ASN A 345 -32.25 49.22 -33.06
CA ASN A 345 -31.17 49.43 -32.08
C ASN A 345 -30.30 48.20 -31.78
N PHE A 346 -30.53 47.06 -32.44
CA PHE A 346 -29.81 45.81 -32.14
C PHE A 346 -28.65 45.48 -33.09
N THR A 347 -28.50 46.19 -34.20
CA THR A 347 -27.40 46.01 -35.16
C THR A 347 -26.00 46.21 -34.55
N PRO A 348 -25.76 47.13 -33.58
CA PRO A 348 -24.42 47.31 -33.02
C PRO A 348 -23.98 46.21 -32.04
N ILE A 349 -24.92 45.47 -31.44
CA ILE A 349 -24.64 44.45 -30.41
C ILE A 349 -24.31 43.10 -31.06
N LEU A 350 -24.91 42.81 -32.22
CA LEU A 350 -24.67 41.57 -32.95
C LEU A 350 -23.31 41.52 -33.66
N ASN A 351 -22.66 42.67 -33.90
CA ASN A 351 -21.33 42.71 -34.54
C ASN A 351 -20.16 42.52 -33.56
N ARG A 352 -20.42 42.21 -32.28
CA ARG A 352 -19.38 42.07 -31.24
C ARG A 352 -19.31 40.68 -30.58
N PHE A 353 -20.14 39.74 -31.04
CA PHE A 353 -20.08 38.31 -30.75
C PHE A 353 -19.90 37.57 -32.07
#